data_AF-A0A3G2S355-F1
#
_entry.id   AF-A0A3G2S355-F1
#
_cell.length_a   1.000
_cell.length_b   1.000
_cell.length_c   1.000
_cell.angle_alpha   90.00
_cell.angle_beta   90.00
_cell.angle_gamma   90.00
#
_symmetry.space_group_name_H-M   'P 1'
#
loop_
_entity.id
_entity.type
_entity.pdbx_description
1 polymer ?
#
loop_
_entity_poly.entity_id
_entity_poly.type
_entity_poly.pdbx_seq_one_letter_code
_entity_poly.pdbx_strand_id
1 'polypeptide(L)'
;MLQRGVFQRMARAIPSRCMSTTAVRAHELPPTQAPKDLPRGTVVPGDKVDPQLGDYPAMPFQNQQFRPYSRHWWDTQDRRQYGETLHEQDDVLNMWSPDAYKTPGPLALRHFLMAVTAVGAFSLLVYKNSFQPPMVRKTFPRDGLADELGGAQAAARTEQDLEEREDEE
;
A
#
# COMPACT_ATOMS: atom_id res chain seq x y z
N MET A 1 -53.47 53.31 9.44
CA MET A 1 -53.16 52.05 8.73
C MET A 1 -52.03 52.30 7.75
N LEU A 2 -50.82 51.78 8.01
CA LEU A 2 -49.86 51.26 7.03
C LEU A 2 -48.59 50.84 7.81
N GLN A 3 -48.43 49.54 8.01
CA GLN A 3 -47.32 48.91 8.71
C GLN A 3 -46.19 48.68 7.70
N ARG A 4 -45.03 49.33 7.86
CA ARG A 4 -43.84 49.06 7.05
C ARG A 4 -43.11 47.85 7.65
N GLY A 5 -43.19 46.71 6.97
CA GLY A 5 -42.45 45.49 7.32
C GLY A 5 -40.97 45.62 6.98
N VAL A 6 -40.10 45.25 7.93
CA VAL A 6 -38.65 45.12 7.76
C VAL A 6 -38.36 43.67 7.39
N PHE A 7 -37.89 43.41 6.17
CA PHE A 7 -37.37 42.09 5.78
C PHE A 7 -35.93 41.94 6.29
N GLN A 8 -35.72 41.17 7.36
CA GLN A 8 -34.40 40.69 7.75
C GLN A 8 -34.03 39.46 6.90
N ARG A 9 -32.97 39.56 6.11
CA ARG A 9 -32.35 38.41 5.44
C ARG A 9 -31.56 37.59 6.47
N MET A 10 -32.07 36.41 6.84
CA MET A 10 -31.29 35.40 7.56
C MET A 10 -30.41 34.63 6.56
N ALA A 11 -29.10 34.91 6.54
CA ALA A 11 -28.13 34.01 5.95
C ALA A 11 -27.84 32.89 6.96
N ARG A 12 -28.34 31.68 6.71
CA ARG A 12 -27.96 30.48 7.48
C ARG A 12 -26.62 29.96 6.97
N ALA A 13 -25.57 30.07 7.76
CA ALA A 13 -24.29 29.40 7.50
C ALA A 13 -24.44 27.89 7.77
N ILE A 14 -24.12 27.06 6.78
CA ILE A 14 -24.08 25.60 6.91
C ILE A 14 -22.67 25.22 7.34
N PRO A 15 -22.45 24.55 8.49
CA PRO A 15 -21.12 24.07 8.84
C PRO A 15 -20.77 22.85 7.98
N SER A 16 -19.79 23.00 7.08
CA SER A 16 -19.14 21.89 6.40
C SER A 16 -18.33 21.10 7.42
N ARG A 17 -18.84 19.94 7.82
CA ARG A 17 -18.10 18.98 8.63
C ARG A 17 -17.03 18.35 7.75
N CYS A 18 -15.76 18.70 7.96
CA CYS A 18 -14.66 17.90 7.43
C CYS A 18 -14.61 16.58 8.21
N MET A 19 -14.65 15.46 7.50
CA MET A 19 -14.39 14.14 8.09
C MET A 19 -12.89 13.89 7.96
N SER A 20 -12.14 14.18 9.04
CA SER A 20 -10.75 13.74 9.17
C SER A 20 -10.73 12.36 9.81
N THR A 21 -10.56 11.31 9.01
CA THR A 21 -10.33 9.95 9.51
C THR A 21 -8.83 9.70 9.53
N THR A 22 -8.14 10.15 10.57
CA THR A 22 -6.81 9.66 10.90
C THR A 22 -6.64 9.62 12.41
N ALA A 23 -7.33 8.67 13.04
CA ALA A 23 -6.99 8.23 14.39
C ALA A 23 -5.79 7.28 14.31
N VAL A 24 -4.60 7.83 14.07
CA VAL A 24 -3.36 7.11 14.41
C VAL A 24 -3.30 7.10 15.92
N ARG A 25 -3.65 5.96 16.51
CA ARG A 25 -3.46 5.71 17.94
C ARG A 25 -1.96 5.58 18.17
N ALA A 26 -1.27 6.72 18.30
CA ALA A 26 0.07 6.76 18.85
C ALA A 26 -0.05 6.27 20.29
N HIS A 27 0.50 5.10 20.59
CA HIS A 27 0.74 4.71 21.96
C HIS A 27 1.81 5.67 22.49
N GLU A 28 1.40 6.68 23.26
CA GLU A 28 2.32 7.57 23.96
C GLU A 28 3.15 6.71 24.92
N LEU A 29 4.40 6.45 24.56
CA LEU A 29 5.37 5.94 25.52
C LEU A 29 5.71 7.11 26.47
N PRO A 30 5.74 6.88 27.79
CA PRO A 30 6.14 7.90 28.74
C PRO A 30 7.55 8.44 28.37
N PRO A 31 7.88 9.68 28.74
CA PRO A 31 9.22 10.24 28.53
C PRO A 31 10.21 9.51 29.45
N THR A 32 10.60 8.30 29.05
CA THR A 32 11.63 7.52 29.71
C THR A 32 12.95 8.21 29.40
N GLN A 33 13.53 8.83 30.42
CA GLN A 33 14.94 9.20 30.43
C GLN A 33 15.74 8.02 29.89
N ALA A 34 16.61 8.24 28.90
CA ALA A 34 17.47 7.19 28.35
C ALA A 34 18.12 6.43 29.54
N PRO A 35 17.84 5.13 29.71
CA PRO A 35 18.33 4.40 30.86
C PRO A 35 19.86 4.43 30.83
N LYS A 36 20.47 4.84 31.94
CA LYS A 36 21.94 4.87 32.11
C LYS A 36 22.53 3.45 32.10
N ASP A 37 21.70 2.45 32.38
CA ASP A 37 22.03 1.06 32.22
C ASP A 37 21.56 0.62 30.82
N LEU A 38 22.48 0.00 30.07
CA LEU A 38 22.14 -0.77 28.86
C LEU A 38 20.93 -1.67 29.18
N PRO A 39 19.96 -1.84 28.26
CA PRO A 39 18.86 -2.77 28.48
C PRO A 39 19.43 -4.17 28.66
N ARG A 40 19.68 -4.57 29.92
CA ARG A 40 19.92 -5.97 30.28
C ARG A 40 18.66 -6.69 29.83
N GLY A 41 18.77 -7.56 28.82
CA GLY A 41 17.68 -8.32 28.24
C GLY A 41 16.81 -8.93 29.34
N THR A 42 15.74 -8.23 29.69
CA THR A 42 14.72 -8.74 30.60
C THR A 42 13.70 -9.40 29.70
N VAL A 43 13.57 -10.72 29.86
CA VAL A 43 12.48 -11.52 29.28
C VAL A 43 11.18 -10.74 29.47
N VAL A 44 10.56 -10.30 28.39
CA VAL A 44 9.21 -9.73 28.47
C VAL A 44 8.29 -10.87 28.89
N PRO A 45 7.53 -10.74 29.99
CA PRO A 45 6.65 -11.82 30.44
C PRO A 45 5.65 -12.21 29.34
N GLY A 46 5.81 -13.38 28.73
CA GLY A 46 4.93 -13.89 27.66
C GLY A 46 5.65 -14.48 26.44
N ASP A 47 6.94 -14.19 26.25
CA ASP A 47 7.71 -14.70 25.10
C ASP A 47 8.23 -16.13 25.36
N LYS A 48 8.06 -17.01 24.37
CA LYS A 48 8.66 -18.35 24.39
C LYS A 48 10.15 -18.21 24.12
N VAL A 49 10.96 -18.44 25.14
CA VAL A 49 12.43 -18.48 25.00
C VAL A 49 12.79 -19.62 24.05
N ASP A 50 13.60 -19.33 23.03
CA ASP A 50 14.12 -20.34 22.11
C ASP A 50 14.91 -21.41 22.88
N PRO A 51 14.52 -22.70 22.83
CA PRO A 51 15.26 -23.78 23.47
C PRO A 51 16.73 -23.88 23.02
N GLN A 52 17.09 -23.39 21.83
CA GLN A 52 18.46 -23.42 21.31
C GLN A 52 19.33 -22.26 21.84
N LEU A 53 18.75 -21.32 22.58
CA LEU A 53 19.43 -20.10 23.04
C LEU A 53 20.50 -20.37 24.14
N GLY A 54 20.36 -21.47 24.87
CA GLY A 54 21.28 -21.83 25.96
C GLY A 54 21.29 -20.77 27.07
N ASP A 55 22.48 -20.27 27.42
CA ASP A 55 22.70 -19.26 28.47
C ASP A 55 22.68 -17.81 27.94
N TYR A 56 22.42 -17.61 26.64
CA TYR A 56 22.35 -16.25 26.07
C TYR A 56 21.08 -15.53 26.55
N PRO A 57 21.14 -14.23 26.88
CA PRO A 57 19.96 -13.51 27.37
C PRO A 57 18.90 -13.38 26.27
N ALA A 58 17.66 -13.76 26.58
CA ALA A 58 16.53 -13.56 25.68
C ALA A 58 16.15 -12.07 25.64
N MET A 59 16.37 -11.46 24.48
CA MET A 59 16.12 -10.03 24.22
C MET A 59 14.75 -9.85 23.55
N PRO A 60 14.07 -8.69 23.73
CA PRO A 60 12.80 -8.45 23.06
C PRO A 60 12.98 -8.37 21.54
N PHE A 61 12.07 -9.00 20.78
CA PHE A 61 12.07 -8.99 19.32
C PHE A 61 11.62 -7.61 18.78
N GLN A 62 12.54 -6.65 18.73
CA GLN A 62 12.29 -5.28 18.26
C GLN A 62 13.37 -4.85 17.27
N ASN A 63 12.95 -4.41 16.08
CA ASN A 63 13.86 -3.89 15.07
C ASN A 63 14.48 -2.55 15.54
N GLN A 64 15.79 -2.42 15.36
CA GLN A 64 16.58 -1.25 15.76
C GLN A 64 16.17 0.04 15.06
N GLN A 65 15.53 -0.06 13.89
CA GLN A 65 14.95 1.06 13.17
C GLN A 65 13.91 1.83 14.00
N PHE A 66 13.21 1.17 14.93
CA PHE A 66 12.23 1.84 15.80
C PHE A 66 12.85 2.58 16.98
N ARG A 67 14.15 2.40 17.25
CA ARG A 67 14.85 3.15 18.30
C ARG A 67 14.89 4.63 17.97
N PRO A 68 14.73 5.54 18.94
CA PRO A 68 14.85 6.96 18.68
C PRO A 68 16.26 7.30 18.20
N TYR A 69 16.35 8.23 17.25
CA TYR A 69 17.63 8.80 16.87
C TYR A 69 18.21 9.62 18.02
N SER A 70 19.48 9.41 18.34
CA SER A 70 20.23 10.18 19.33
C SER A 70 21.68 10.34 18.90
N ARG A 71 22.26 11.52 19.11
CA ARG A 71 23.69 11.75 18.86
C ARG A 71 24.60 11.01 19.87
N HIS A 72 24.03 10.54 20.97
CA HIS A 72 24.77 9.90 22.06
C HIS A 72 24.98 8.41 21.84
N TRP A 73 24.42 7.83 20.77
CA TRP A 73 24.75 6.48 20.36
C TRP A 73 26.24 6.40 20.04
N TRP A 74 26.90 5.34 20.50
CA TRP A 74 28.28 5.05 20.12
C TRP A 74 28.38 4.82 18.61
N ASP A 75 27.46 4.02 18.07
CA ASP A 75 27.23 3.90 16.64
C ASP A 75 25.91 4.58 16.28
N THR A 76 25.99 5.75 15.65
CA THR A 76 24.83 6.54 15.25
C THR A 76 24.08 5.96 14.07
N GLN A 77 24.74 5.17 13.22
CA GLN A 77 24.14 4.56 12.04
C GLN A 77 23.29 3.36 12.46
N ASP A 78 23.85 2.47 13.27
CA ASP A 78 23.15 1.27 13.75
C ASP A 78 22.27 1.53 14.99
N ARG A 79 22.37 2.73 15.59
CA ARG A 79 21.65 3.13 16.83
C ARG A 79 21.95 2.19 18.00
N ARG A 80 23.24 1.93 18.22
CA ARG A 80 23.75 1.01 19.25
C ARG A 80 24.71 1.69 20.20
N GLN A 81 24.77 1.14 21.42
CA GLN A 81 25.78 1.48 22.40
C GLN A 81 26.89 0.41 22.45
N TYR A 82 28.12 0.82 22.72
CA TYR A 82 29.23 -0.11 22.89
C TYR A 82 28.98 -1.05 24.09
N GLY A 83 29.15 -2.35 23.90
CA GLY A 83 28.93 -3.38 24.93
C GLY A 83 27.46 -3.71 25.20
N GLU A 84 26.53 -3.20 24.40
CA GLU A 84 25.13 -3.63 24.43
C GLU A 84 25.01 -5.11 24.02
N THR A 85 24.17 -5.87 24.71
CA THR A 85 23.83 -7.24 24.31
C THR A 85 23.05 -7.22 23.00
N LEU A 86 23.40 -8.10 22.06
CA LEU A 86 22.68 -8.23 20.81
C LEU A 86 21.46 -9.13 20.98
N HIS A 87 20.52 -9.03 20.05
CA HIS A 87 19.46 -10.01 19.96
C HIS A 87 19.99 -11.27 19.27
N GLU A 88 19.41 -12.43 19.57
CA GLU A 88 19.80 -13.71 18.96
C GLU A 88 19.68 -13.70 17.42
N GLN A 89 18.69 -12.97 16.91
CA GLN A 89 18.43 -12.77 15.47
C GLN A 89 18.73 -11.32 15.05
N ASP A 90 19.89 -10.81 15.45
CA ASP A 90 20.32 -9.44 15.15
C ASP A 90 20.45 -9.15 13.65
N ASP A 91 20.72 -10.17 12.84
CA ASP A 91 20.82 -10.09 11.38
C ASP A 91 19.50 -9.68 10.70
N VAL A 92 18.36 -10.00 11.30
CA VAL A 92 17.00 -9.65 10.84
C VAL A 92 16.47 -8.36 11.48
N LEU A 93 17.00 -7.99 12.65
CA LEU A 93 16.54 -6.84 13.44
C LEU A 93 17.46 -5.62 13.36
N ASN A 94 18.60 -5.70 12.68
CA ASN A 94 19.53 -4.58 12.52
C ASN A 94 18.99 -3.50 11.56
N MET A 95 19.70 -2.38 11.47
CA MET A 95 19.36 -1.26 10.58
C MET A 95 19.50 -1.61 9.08
N TRP A 96 20.31 -2.63 8.77
CA TRP A 96 20.60 -3.08 7.40
C TRP A 96 19.63 -4.14 6.89
N SER A 97 18.71 -4.58 7.75
CA SER A 97 17.66 -5.52 7.45
C SER A 97 16.59 -4.87 6.56
N PRO A 98 15.71 -5.68 5.93
CA PRO A 98 14.52 -5.14 5.31
C PRO A 98 13.74 -4.21 6.25
N ASP A 99 13.28 -3.10 5.68
CA ASP A 99 12.60 -2.01 6.38
C ASP A 99 11.38 -2.51 7.18
N ALA A 100 11.29 -2.16 8.46
CA ALA A 100 10.19 -2.59 9.32
C ALA A 100 9.07 -1.55 9.34
N TYR A 101 7.89 -1.96 8.88
CA TYR A 101 6.71 -1.11 8.86
C TYR A 101 5.91 -1.19 10.16
N LYS A 102 5.38 -0.05 10.60
CA LYS A 102 4.44 0.01 11.75
C LYS A 102 3.06 -0.55 11.42
N THR A 103 2.71 -0.58 10.14
CA THR A 103 1.42 -1.10 9.67
C THR A 103 1.47 -2.62 9.61
N PRO A 104 0.47 -3.34 10.15
CA PRO A 104 0.48 -4.79 10.11
C PRO A 104 0.39 -5.30 8.66
N GLY A 105 1.25 -6.26 8.32
CA GLY A 105 1.36 -6.83 6.97
C GLY A 105 0.03 -7.27 6.33
N PRO A 106 -0.86 -8.00 7.05
CA PRO A 106 -2.15 -8.41 6.50
C PRO A 106 -3.06 -7.25 6.11
N LEU A 107 -3.00 -6.14 6.84
CA LEU A 107 -3.80 -4.95 6.55
C LEU A 107 -3.26 -4.24 5.30
N ALA A 108 -1.95 -4.08 5.18
CA ALA A 108 -1.31 -3.50 4.00
C ALA A 108 -1.63 -4.31 2.74
N LEU A 109 -1.52 -5.65 2.83
CA LEU A 109 -1.87 -6.56 1.73
C LEU A 109 -3.35 -6.44 1.35
N ARG A 110 -4.26 -6.36 2.33
CA ARG A 110 -5.69 -6.20 2.07
C ARG A 110 -5.97 -4.92 1.28
N HIS A 111 -5.38 -3.79 1.69
CA HIS A 111 -5.56 -2.52 0.98
C HIS A 111 -4.96 -2.56 -0.43
N PHE A 112 -3.79 -3.16 -0.59
CA PHE A 112 -3.17 -3.34 -1.89
C PHE A 112 -4.05 -4.16 -2.84
N LEU A 113 -4.54 -5.31 -2.39
CA LEU A 113 -5.44 -6.18 -3.17
C LEU A 113 -6.77 -5.49 -3.47
N MET A 114 -7.32 -4.73 -2.51
CA MET A 114 -8.54 -3.97 -2.74
C MET A 114 -8.35 -2.90 -3.82
N ALA A 115 -7.21 -2.21 -3.85
CA ALA A 115 -6.90 -1.22 -4.88
C ALA A 115 -6.75 -1.87 -6.26
N VAL A 116 -5.97 -2.96 -6.35
CA VAL A 116 -5.75 -3.69 -7.61
C VAL A 116 -7.06 -4.25 -8.16
N THR A 117 -7.88 -4.85 -7.29
CA THR A 117 -9.19 -5.40 -7.71
C THR A 117 -10.18 -4.31 -8.08
N ALA A 118 -10.21 -3.18 -7.39
CA ALA A 118 -11.06 -2.04 -7.76
C ALA A 118 -10.69 -1.48 -9.15
N VAL A 119 -9.40 -1.28 -9.41
CA VAL A 119 -8.93 -0.80 -10.72
C VAL A 119 -9.20 -1.83 -11.82
N GLY A 120 -8.94 -3.11 -11.56
CA GLY A 120 -9.20 -4.19 -12.51
C GLY A 120 -10.69 -4.39 -12.81
N ALA A 121 -11.55 -4.33 -11.79
CA ALA A 121 -12.99 -4.42 -11.99
C ALA A 121 -13.53 -3.21 -12.76
N PHE A 122 -13.04 -2.01 -12.45
CA PHE A 122 -13.42 -0.80 -13.16
C PHE A 122 -12.99 -0.84 -14.63
N SER A 123 -11.76 -1.26 -14.92
CA SER A 123 -11.28 -1.37 -16.30
C SER A 123 -12.08 -2.41 -17.11
N LEU A 124 -12.43 -3.55 -16.50
CA LEU A 124 -13.30 -4.55 -17.13
C LEU A 124 -14.71 -4.03 -17.38
N LEU A 125 -15.28 -3.29 -16.43
CA LEU A 125 -16.60 -2.67 -16.58
C LEU A 125 -16.58 -1.66 -17.73
N VAL A 126 -15.57 -0.81 -17.79
CA VAL A 126 -15.40 0.15 -18.90
C VAL A 126 -15.26 -0.60 -20.22
N TYR A 127 -14.43 -1.65 -20.28
CA TYR A 127 -14.25 -2.43 -21.50
C TYR A 127 -15.55 -3.08 -21.99
N LYS A 128 -16.37 -3.62 -21.09
CA LYS A 128 -17.65 -4.27 -21.44
C LYS A 128 -18.74 -3.27 -21.83
N ASN A 129 -18.73 -2.08 -21.25
CA ASN A 129 -19.71 -1.02 -21.54
C ASN A 129 -19.22 -0.02 -22.60
N SER A 130 -18.03 -0.22 -23.16
CA SER A 130 -17.53 0.63 -24.24
C SER A 130 -18.31 0.36 -25.51
N PHE A 131 -18.88 1.42 -26.07
CA PHE A 131 -19.55 1.34 -27.36
C PHE A 131 -18.57 0.93 -28.45
N GLN A 132 -19.09 0.20 -29.43
CA GLN A 132 -18.32 -0.05 -30.63
C GLN A 132 -17.98 1.28 -31.31
N PRO A 133 -16.76 1.43 -31.84
CA PRO A 133 -16.40 2.64 -32.54
C PRO A 133 -17.34 2.79 -33.76
N PRO A 134 -17.90 3.99 -34.02
CA PRO A 134 -18.86 4.22 -35.10
C PRO A 134 -18.18 4.30 -36.48
N MET A 135 -17.15 3.48 -36.69
CA MET A 135 -16.38 3.40 -37.92
C MET A 135 -16.20 1.94 -38.30
N VAL A 136 -16.38 1.66 -39.59
CA VAL A 136 -16.05 0.36 -40.17
C VAL A 136 -14.56 0.12 -39.97
N ARG A 137 -14.20 -1.10 -39.55
CA ARG A 137 -12.80 -1.45 -39.38
C ARG A 137 -12.14 -1.59 -40.74
N LYS A 138 -10.86 -1.23 -40.84
CA LYS A 138 -10.10 -1.32 -42.08
C LYS A 138 -10.00 -2.77 -42.56
N THR A 139 -10.36 -3.01 -43.81
CA THR A 139 -10.18 -4.28 -44.53
C THR A 139 -8.98 -4.22 -45.47
N PHE A 140 -8.44 -5.39 -45.80
CA PHE A 140 -7.31 -5.53 -46.71
C PHE A 140 -7.66 -6.49 -47.87
N PRO A 141 -7.29 -6.12 -49.11
CA PRO A 141 -7.48 -6.99 -50.26
C PRO A 141 -6.48 -8.17 -50.24
N ARG A 142 -6.72 -9.17 -51.10
CA ARG A 142 -5.87 -10.37 -51.25
C ARG A 142 -5.81 -11.22 -49.98
N ASP A 143 -6.99 -11.63 -49.51
CA ASP A 143 -7.17 -12.53 -48.36
C ASP A 143 -6.36 -12.06 -47.14
N GLY A 144 -6.60 -10.83 -46.70
CA GLY A 144 -5.90 -10.27 -45.55
C GLY A 144 -4.41 -10.02 -45.79
N LEU A 145 -3.94 -9.93 -47.04
CA LEU A 145 -2.54 -9.67 -47.35
C LEU A 145 -1.63 -10.83 -46.84
N ALA A 146 -2.18 -12.05 -46.83
CA ALA A 146 -1.56 -13.25 -46.24
C ALA A 146 -0.17 -13.53 -46.81
N ASP A 147 0.02 -13.36 -48.13
CA ASP A 147 1.31 -13.61 -48.79
C ASP A 147 2.40 -12.64 -48.32
N GLU A 148 2.04 -11.40 -47.99
CA GLU A 148 3.00 -10.40 -47.51
C GLU A 148 3.27 -10.46 -46.00
N LEU A 149 2.31 -10.94 -45.20
CA LEU A 149 2.44 -11.05 -43.75
C LEU A 149 3.01 -12.39 -43.26
N GLY A 150 3.33 -13.33 -44.16
CA GLY A 150 3.97 -14.60 -43.81
C GLY A 150 3.02 -15.78 -43.69
N GLY A 151 1.90 -15.73 -44.42
CA GLY A 151 0.92 -16.80 -44.56
C GLY A 151 -0.39 -16.54 -43.81
N ALA A 152 -1.35 -17.45 -43.99
CA ALA A 152 -2.73 -17.31 -43.48
C ALA A 152 -2.83 -17.09 -41.96
N GLN A 153 -1.83 -17.50 -41.17
CA GLN A 153 -1.81 -17.30 -39.71
C GLN A 153 -1.59 -15.83 -39.29
N ALA A 154 -0.99 -15.03 -40.17
CA ALA A 154 -0.69 -13.62 -39.94
C ALA A 154 -1.55 -12.69 -40.81
N ALA A 155 -2.53 -13.24 -41.53
CA ALA A 155 -3.42 -12.48 -42.39
C ALA A 155 -4.19 -11.41 -41.58
N ALA A 156 -4.27 -10.22 -42.16
CA ALA A 156 -5.11 -9.13 -41.68
C ALA A 156 -6.59 -9.40 -42.00
N ARG A 157 -7.49 -8.53 -41.53
CA ARG A 157 -8.93 -8.68 -41.76
C ARG A 157 -9.33 -8.52 -43.23
N THR A 158 -10.18 -9.42 -43.70
CA THR A 158 -10.81 -9.40 -45.03
C THR A 158 -12.24 -8.85 -44.96
N GLU A 159 -12.85 -8.51 -46.10
CA GLU A 159 -14.27 -8.09 -46.18
C GLU A 159 -15.23 -9.20 -45.74
N GLN A 160 -14.89 -10.46 -46.04
CA GLN A 160 -15.64 -11.64 -45.58
C GLN A 160 -15.72 -11.72 -44.04
N ASP A 161 -14.62 -11.43 -43.34
CA ASP A 161 -14.59 -11.38 -41.86
C ASP A 161 -15.41 -10.23 -41.27
N LEU A 162 -15.69 -9.19 -42.06
CA LEU A 162 -16.60 -8.13 -41.64
C LEU A 162 -18.06 -8.57 -41.78
N GLU A 163 -18.40 -9.19 -42.91
CA GLU A 163 -19.76 -9.70 -43.18
C GLU A 163 -20.17 -10.76 -42.15
N GLU A 164 -19.31 -11.74 -41.87
CA GLU A 164 -19.57 -12.77 -40.85
C GLU A 164 -19.80 -12.18 -39.45
N ARG A 165 -19.15 -11.05 -39.14
CA ARG A 165 -19.30 -10.38 -37.84
C ARG A 165 -20.59 -9.56 -37.74
N GLU A 166 -21.05 -9.00 -38.86
CA GLU A 166 -22.34 -8.30 -38.93
C GLU A 166 -23.51 -9.28 -38.79
N ASP A 167 -23.34 -10.52 -39.26
CA ASP A 167 -24.35 -11.59 -39.13
C ASP A 167 -24.39 -12.22 -37.71
N GLU A 168 -23.30 -12.12 -36.95
CA GLU A 168 -23.19 -12.61 -35.56
C GLU A 168 -23.70 -11.62 -34.49
N GLU A 169 -23.89 -10.35 -34.84
CA GLU A 169 -24.38 -9.26 -33.96
C GLU A 169 -25.91 -9.14 -33.91
#